data_AF-A0A1V4MGA0-F1
#
_entry.id   AF-A0A1V4MGA0-F1
#
_cell.length_a   1.000
_cell.length_b   1.000
_cell.length_c   1.000
_cell.angle_alpha   90.00
_cell.angle_beta   90.00
_cell.angle_gamma   90.00
#
_symmetry.space_group_name_H-M   'P 1'
#
loop_
_entity.id
_entity.type
_entity.pdbx_description
1 polymer ?
#
loop_
_entity_poly.entity_id
_entity_poly.type
_entity_poly.pdbx_seq_one_letter_code
_entity_poly.pdbx_strand_id
1 'polypeptide(L)'
;MKKTLFCVLILFFLFVNVNKRAAAETGCDATRNGECTCSPQHILPIGLANNKVLLELNQPVVDIKANYSNDSLMVLPEDKVSISLSLDPGSYAGQEADWWIVADTPYGLFSYVHPDWREDLHYCIQAHLNGFSDFPILNSPLPQGSYTFYFAIDNNADGIADVTWMDSIKVHVVPPLKTADDSAVTDRTPLILVHGNNSESKSYYRWGDYLKKSEQDTEFLDNFKIYLFQWDSNQSNKFNAAALGTCIDGMKVLNDKKLMILAHSRGGLVSRYFMNDHITEKGIYSGQPAGERTDYLITLGTPHRGTPGADPYWCIFSFDYNYSSFLAEQLSLFYLNYIYEPSYNNLLWDDFENELTEVPVCWYPSILNSDTEFCSTLQSAQSDLDELNSEDSYLDKIVAFGGNEFNEEPFQWGFGWHEHKALSAFSILLAEIPVIPTDYPEIPIDDQYRPFQANDGMVPLTSALFLKSGPQKLFTFQDGQLIYDPQKLNSQCQLKRCIVIENRQTDHLDFLDDEEIIDLVISTIKNIK
;
A
#
# COMPACT_ATOMS: atom_id res chain seq x y z
N MET A 1 -27.88 -13.18 14.98
CA MET A 1 -27.20 -12.35 13.95
C MET A 1 -27.83 -12.41 12.56
N LYS A 2 -27.88 -13.56 11.85
CA LYS A 2 -28.24 -13.63 10.40
C LYS A 2 -29.58 -12.99 9.96
N LYS A 3 -30.64 -13.04 10.79
CA LYS A 3 -31.95 -12.42 10.46
C LYS A 3 -32.01 -10.90 10.65
N THR A 4 -31.16 -10.35 11.53
CA THR A 4 -31.12 -8.91 11.82
C THR A 4 -30.34 -8.15 10.75
N LEU A 5 -29.23 -8.74 10.26
CA LEU A 5 -28.43 -8.20 9.15
C LEU A 5 -29.25 -8.09 7.84
N PHE A 6 -30.12 -9.08 7.59
CA PHE A 6 -30.99 -9.16 6.40
C PHE A 6 -32.05 -8.04 6.31
N CYS A 7 -32.77 -7.74 7.40
CA CYS A 7 -33.78 -6.67 7.40
C CYS A 7 -33.16 -5.27 7.28
N VAL A 8 -31.91 -5.12 7.71
CA VAL A 8 -31.20 -3.84 7.84
C VAL A 8 -30.57 -3.40 6.51
N LEU A 9 -29.97 -4.32 5.75
CA LEU A 9 -29.41 -4.01 4.43
C LEU A 9 -30.51 -3.62 3.42
N ILE A 10 -31.68 -4.26 3.45
CA ILE A 10 -32.83 -3.92 2.59
C ILE A 10 -33.28 -2.45 2.77
N LEU A 11 -33.24 -1.93 4.00
CA LEU A 11 -33.59 -0.53 4.30
C LEU A 11 -32.53 0.46 3.78
N PHE A 12 -31.25 0.08 3.80
CA PHE A 12 -30.15 0.88 3.24
C PHE A 12 -30.19 0.91 1.70
N PHE A 13 -30.50 -0.21 1.04
CA PHE A 13 -30.63 -0.30 -0.42
C PHE A 13 -31.79 0.53 -0.99
N LEU A 14 -32.84 0.76 -0.22
CA LEU A 14 -33.94 1.66 -0.59
C LEU A 14 -33.54 3.15 -0.53
N PHE A 15 -32.50 3.51 0.24
CA PHE A 15 -32.04 4.90 0.41
C PHE A 15 -30.85 5.27 -0.48
N VAL A 16 -29.91 4.35 -0.74
CA VAL A 16 -28.72 4.63 -1.57
C VAL A 16 -29.05 4.68 -3.07
N ASN A 17 -30.11 3.98 -3.52
CA ASN A 17 -30.53 3.96 -4.92
C ASN A 17 -31.10 5.29 -5.48
N VAL A 18 -31.17 6.37 -4.68
CA VAL A 18 -31.71 7.66 -5.14
C VAL A 18 -30.65 8.60 -5.71
N ASN A 19 -29.35 8.37 -5.52
CA ASN A 19 -28.31 9.26 -6.04
C ASN A 19 -27.11 8.51 -6.63
N LYS A 20 -27.23 8.14 -7.91
CA LYS A 20 -26.19 8.22 -8.97
C LYS A 20 -26.63 7.38 -10.17
N ARG A 21 -27.34 7.99 -11.11
CA ARG A 21 -27.36 7.56 -12.52
C ARG A 21 -26.63 8.62 -13.33
N ALA A 22 -25.39 8.35 -13.71
CA ALA A 22 -24.76 8.98 -14.87
C ALA A 22 -23.52 8.17 -15.31
N ALA A 23 -23.53 7.83 -16.60
CA ALA A 23 -22.42 7.49 -17.49
C ALA A 23 -21.72 6.12 -17.35
N ALA A 24 -22.07 5.22 -18.27
CA ALA A 24 -21.11 4.60 -19.19
C ALA A 24 -21.88 3.93 -20.34
N GLU A 25 -22.04 4.63 -21.47
CA GLU A 25 -22.36 4.02 -22.76
C GLU A 25 -21.04 3.86 -23.52
N THR A 26 -20.65 2.62 -23.80
CA THR A 26 -19.70 2.30 -24.87
C THR A 26 -20.28 1.17 -25.69
N GLY A 27 -20.51 1.46 -26.97
CA GLY A 27 -21.20 0.58 -27.90
C GLY A 27 -20.39 -0.64 -28.30
N CYS A 28 -21.12 -1.70 -28.63
CA CYS A 28 -20.67 -2.77 -29.51
C CYS A 28 -21.79 -3.07 -30.49
N ASP A 29 -21.53 -2.80 -31.77
CA ASP A 29 -22.41 -3.18 -32.87
C ASP A 29 -22.31 -4.69 -33.10
N ALA A 30 -23.46 -5.36 -33.01
CA ALA A 30 -23.60 -6.76 -33.33
C ALA A 30 -23.74 -6.93 -34.85
N THR A 31 -22.77 -7.57 -35.51
CA THR A 31 -23.00 -8.13 -36.85
C THR A 31 -23.52 -9.56 -36.75
N ARG A 32 -24.74 -9.74 -37.25
CA ARG A 32 -25.35 -11.04 -37.58
C ARG A 32 -24.48 -11.75 -38.61
N ASN A 33 -23.91 -12.89 -38.23
CA ASN A 33 -23.99 -14.17 -38.93
C ASN A 33 -23.06 -15.15 -38.22
N GLY A 34 -23.66 -16.10 -37.49
CA GLY A 34 -22.94 -17.18 -36.86
C GLY A 34 -22.28 -18.06 -37.90
N GLU A 35 -20.97 -18.28 -37.72
CA GLU A 35 -20.19 -19.46 -38.09
C GLU A 35 -18.71 -19.16 -37.76
N CYS A 36 -18.21 -19.67 -36.64
CA CYS A 36 -16.77 -19.77 -36.38
C CYS A 36 -16.36 -21.22 -36.63
N THR A 37 -15.64 -21.46 -37.72
CA THR A 37 -15.02 -22.76 -38.02
C THR A 37 -13.56 -22.74 -37.55
N CYS A 38 -13.22 -23.65 -36.65
CA CYS A 38 -11.83 -23.94 -36.28
C CYS A 38 -11.19 -24.81 -37.36
N SER A 39 -10.02 -24.41 -37.87
CA SER A 39 -9.16 -25.24 -38.73
C SER A 39 -7.88 -25.65 -37.97
N PRO A 40 -7.43 -26.91 -38.02
CA PRO A 40 -6.33 -27.40 -37.20
C PRO A 40 -4.95 -27.28 -37.88
N GLN A 41 -4.00 -26.84 -37.06
CA GLN A 41 -2.61 -27.32 -36.93
C GLN A 41 -1.63 -27.22 -38.11
N HIS A 42 -0.58 -26.43 -37.82
CA HIS A 42 0.79 -26.57 -38.29
C HIS A 42 1.32 -28.01 -38.29
N ILE A 43 1.90 -28.42 -39.42
CA ILE A 43 3.06 -29.31 -39.45
C ILE A 43 4.04 -28.70 -40.47
N LEU A 44 5.17 -28.18 -40.00
CA LEU A 44 6.36 -27.94 -40.83
C LEU A 44 7.47 -28.90 -40.37
N PRO A 45 8.22 -29.50 -41.31
CA PRO A 45 9.16 -30.55 -41.00
C PRO A 45 10.48 -30.03 -40.41
N ILE A 46 10.99 -30.80 -39.45
CA ILE A 46 12.35 -30.73 -38.93
C ILE A 46 13.33 -31.07 -40.05
N GLY A 47 14.33 -30.20 -40.27
CA GLY A 47 15.42 -30.49 -41.19
C GLY A 47 16.47 -29.39 -41.31
N LEU A 48 17.63 -29.67 -40.70
CA LEU A 48 18.98 -29.20 -41.03
C LEU A 48 19.44 -27.85 -40.43
N ALA A 49 20.17 -28.02 -39.33
CA ALA A 49 21.25 -27.12 -38.91
C ALA A 49 22.19 -26.82 -40.09
N ASN A 50 22.47 -25.53 -40.30
CA ASN A 50 23.74 -25.02 -40.82
C ASN A 50 23.80 -23.50 -40.57
N ASN A 51 24.70 -23.11 -39.67
CA ASN A 51 25.35 -21.80 -39.57
C ASN A 51 24.49 -20.56 -39.84
N LYS A 52 23.77 -20.11 -38.82
CA LYS A 52 23.41 -18.69 -38.68
C LYS A 52 24.01 -18.19 -37.38
N VAL A 53 25.30 -17.84 -37.43
CA VAL A 53 25.82 -16.79 -36.54
C VAL A 53 25.05 -15.54 -36.96
N LEU A 54 23.95 -15.27 -36.26
CA LEU A 54 23.34 -13.94 -36.29
C LEU A 54 24.40 -13.01 -35.73
N LEU A 55 25.02 -12.22 -36.61
CA LEU A 55 25.55 -10.93 -36.22
C LEU A 55 24.36 -10.20 -35.60
N GLU A 56 24.28 -10.14 -34.27
CA GLU A 56 23.47 -9.11 -33.63
C GLU A 56 24.01 -7.78 -34.17
N LEU A 57 23.21 -7.13 -35.01
CA LEU A 57 23.48 -5.76 -35.42
C LEU A 57 23.60 -4.96 -34.12
N ASN A 58 24.70 -4.20 -33.96
CA ASN A 58 24.91 -3.34 -32.80
C ASN A 58 23.81 -2.27 -32.80
N GLN A 59 22.69 -2.51 -32.11
CA GLN A 59 21.54 -1.62 -32.12
C GLN A 59 21.84 -0.34 -31.33
N PRO A 60 21.13 0.77 -31.60
CA PRO A 60 21.21 1.96 -30.77
C PRO A 60 20.87 1.66 -29.31
N VAL A 61 21.66 2.22 -28.39
CA VAL A 61 21.41 2.18 -26.95
C VAL A 61 21.16 3.61 -26.48
N VAL A 62 19.90 3.89 -26.18
CA VAL A 62 19.46 5.11 -25.51
C VAL A 62 19.59 4.93 -24.00
N ASP A 63 20.04 5.96 -23.30
CA ASP A 63 20.24 5.95 -21.83
C ASP A 63 19.80 7.29 -21.26
N ILE A 64 18.96 7.27 -20.22
CA ILE A 64 18.52 8.45 -19.47
C ILE A 64 18.79 8.27 -17.98
N LYS A 65 19.43 9.29 -17.39
CA LYS A 65 19.85 9.30 -15.98
C LYS A 65 19.22 10.43 -15.21
N ALA A 66 18.88 10.16 -13.95
CA ALA A 66 18.53 11.17 -12.96
C ALA A 66 19.60 11.22 -11.87
N ASN A 67 20.18 12.40 -11.62
CA ASN A 67 21.28 12.60 -10.68
C ASN A 67 22.41 11.54 -10.82
N TYR A 68 22.79 11.26 -12.08
CA TYR A 68 23.82 10.28 -12.46
C TYR A 68 23.48 8.80 -12.20
N SER A 69 22.23 8.50 -11.84
CA SER A 69 21.72 7.14 -11.60
C SER A 69 20.73 6.70 -12.67
N ASN A 70 20.70 5.39 -12.95
CA ASN A 70 19.67 4.72 -13.76
C ASN A 70 18.48 4.25 -12.92
N ASP A 71 18.56 4.38 -11.59
CA ASP A 71 17.50 4.00 -10.67
C ASP A 71 16.54 5.18 -10.42
N SER A 72 15.30 4.86 -10.05
CA SER A 72 14.30 5.86 -9.66
C SER A 72 14.86 6.80 -8.60
N LEU A 73 14.69 8.10 -8.81
CA LEU A 73 15.19 9.14 -7.93
C LEU A 73 14.08 9.64 -7.00
N MET A 74 14.36 9.74 -5.72
CA MET A 74 13.46 10.35 -4.73
C MET A 74 14.14 11.56 -4.07
N VAL A 75 13.49 12.71 -4.06
CA VAL A 75 14.07 13.98 -3.61
C VAL A 75 13.03 14.89 -2.93
N LEU A 76 13.50 15.92 -2.23
CA LEU A 76 12.66 16.99 -1.70
C LEU A 76 12.49 18.15 -2.71
N PRO A 77 11.47 19.02 -2.56
CA PRO A 77 11.17 20.08 -3.54
C PRO A 77 12.28 21.11 -3.76
N GLU A 78 13.17 21.28 -2.77
CA GLU A 78 14.31 22.21 -2.86
C GLU A 78 15.57 21.57 -3.44
N ASP A 79 15.60 20.23 -3.55
CA ASP A 79 16.72 19.51 -4.11
C ASP A 79 16.75 19.68 -5.62
N LYS A 80 17.94 19.80 -6.19
CA LYS A 80 18.10 19.88 -7.64
C LYS A 80 17.97 18.49 -8.25
N VAL A 81 17.18 18.42 -9.32
CA VAL A 81 17.09 17.26 -10.20
C VAL A 81 17.86 17.56 -11.48
N SER A 82 18.88 16.74 -11.74
CA SER A 82 19.63 16.75 -12.98
C SER A 82 19.20 15.58 -13.84
N ILE A 83 18.74 15.84 -15.06
CA ILE A 83 18.43 14.80 -16.05
C ILE A 83 19.43 14.91 -17.20
N SER A 84 20.07 13.78 -17.54
CA SER A 84 21.06 13.69 -18.61
C SER A 84 20.82 12.51 -19.52
N LEU A 85 21.15 12.67 -20.80
CA LEU A 85 20.94 11.68 -21.85
C LEU A 85 22.27 11.17 -22.40
N SER A 86 22.30 9.92 -22.84
CA SER A 86 23.40 9.36 -23.64
C SER A 86 22.84 8.50 -24.78
N LEU A 87 23.57 8.46 -25.90
CA LEU A 87 23.27 7.58 -27.03
C LEU A 87 24.56 6.92 -27.52
N ASP A 88 24.54 5.59 -27.63
CA ASP A 88 25.40 4.86 -28.55
C ASP A 88 24.59 4.50 -29.81
N PRO A 89 24.89 5.05 -30.99
CA PRO A 89 24.10 4.80 -32.20
C PRO A 89 24.38 3.43 -32.84
N GLY A 90 25.40 2.71 -32.38
CA GLY A 90 25.78 1.41 -32.91
C GLY A 90 25.97 1.41 -34.44
N SER A 91 25.41 0.41 -35.12
CA SER A 91 25.48 0.28 -36.59
C SER A 91 24.56 1.25 -37.35
N TYR A 92 23.75 2.03 -36.64
CA TYR A 92 22.79 2.99 -37.21
C TYR A 92 23.33 4.43 -37.20
N ALA A 93 24.60 4.61 -36.83
CA ALA A 93 25.26 5.91 -36.89
C ALA A 93 25.11 6.56 -38.28
N GLY A 94 24.66 7.81 -38.31
CA GLY A 94 24.38 8.53 -39.55
C GLY A 94 23.08 8.14 -40.24
N GLN A 95 22.13 7.49 -39.56
CA GLN A 95 20.74 7.36 -40.02
C GLN A 95 19.92 8.56 -39.53
N GLU A 96 19.11 9.17 -40.39
CA GLU A 96 18.12 10.19 -39.99
C GLU A 96 17.02 9.58 -39.12
N ALA A 97 16.68 10.24 -38.02
CA ALA A 97 15.75 9.77 -37.01
C ALA A 97 14.96 10.92 -36.36
N ASP A 98 13.75 10.64 -35.86
CA ASP A 98 13.03 11.46 -34.89
C ASP A 98 13.54 11.19 -33.47
N TRP A 99 13.84 12.27 -32.75
CA TRP A 99 14.29 12.21 -31.36
C TRP A 99 13.18 12.72 -30.45
N TRP A 100 12.80 11.94 -29.45
CA TRP A 100 11.74 12.28 -28.52
C TRP A 100 12.30 12.37 -27.11
N ILE A 101 12.09 13.50 -26.47
CA ILE A 101 12.45 13.70 -25.07
C ILE A 101 11.20 14.25 -24.40
N VAL A 102 10.60 13.44 -23.55
CA VAL A 102 9.27 13.68 -23.01
C VAL A 102 9.29 13.54 -21.49
N ALA A 103 8.54 14.38 -20.79
CA ALA A 103 8.27 14.27 -19.38
C ALA A 103 6.77 14.10 -19.19
N ASP A 104 6.35 12.96 -18.65
CA ASP A 104 5.03 12.80 -18.04
C ASP A 104 5.08 13.36 -16.62
N THR A 105 4.20 14.32 -16.33
CA THR A 105 4.25 15.11 -15.11
C THR A 105 2.86 15.18 -14.46
N PRO A 106 2.76 15.57 -13.18
CA PRO A 106 1.46 15.80 -12.53
C PRO A 106 0.60 16.88 -13.20
N TYR A 107 1.19 17.69 -14.09
CA TYR A 107 0.55 18.83 -14.76
C TYR A 107 0.28 18.58 -16.24
N GLY A 108 0.55 17.37 -16.73
CA GLY A 108 0.42 16.99 -18.14
C GLY A 108 1.75 16.62 -18.78
N LEU A 109 1.69 16.37 -20.08
CA LEU A 109 2.83 15.94 -20.88
C LEU A 109 3.63 17.16 -21.36
N PHE A 110 4.95 17.10 -21.24
CA PHE A 110 5.87 18.11 -21.77
C PHE A 110 6.93 17.47 -22.64
N SER A 111 7.30 18.12 -23.75
CA SER A 111 8.38 17.69 -24.62
C SER A 111 9.52 18.69 -24.62
N TYR A 112 10.76 18.21 -24.58
CA TYR A 112 11.94 19.05 -24.73
C TYR A 112 12.20 19.30 -26.22
N VAL A 113 11.84 20.50 -26.69
CA VAL A 113 12.10 20.99 -28.04
C VAL A 113 13.30 21.93 -27.96
N HIS A 114 14.50 21.38 -28.21
CA HIS A 114 15.77 22.02 -27.87
C HIS A 114 15.82 23.53 -28.23
N PRO A 115 16.13 24.42 -27.26
CA PRO A 115 16.58 24.14 -25.89
C PRO A 115 15.47 24.18 -24.81
N ASP A 116 14.19 24.24 -25.18
CA ASP A 116 13.10 24.58 -24.25
C ASP A 116 12.09 23.44 -24.06
N TRP A 117 11.47 23.37 -22.88
CA TRP A 117 10.33 22.48 -22.63
C TRP A 117 9.03 23.13 -23.12
N ARG A 118 8.17 22.35 -23.79
CA ARG A 118 6.85 22.77 -24.31
C ARG A 118 5.78 21.78 -23.89
N GLU A 119 4.56 22.28 -23.69
CA GLU A 119 3.38 21.43 -23.45
C GLU A 119 3.11 20.53 -24.68
N ASP A 120 2.43 19.40 -24.45
CA ASP A 120 2.07 18.39 -25.44
C ASP A 120 3.27 17.61 -26.03
N LEU A 121 2.94 16.67 -26.92
CA LEU A 121 3.91 15.80 -27.59
C LEU A 121 4.51 16.51 -28.81
N HIS A 122 5.83 16.71 -28.78
CA HIS A 122 6.62 17.27 -29.87
C HIS A 122 7.92 16.47 -29.99
N TYR A 123 8.40 16.24 -31.23
CA TYR A 123 9.76 15.74 -31.40
C TYR A 123 10.75 16.83 -30.96
N CYS A 124 11.86 16.43 -30.35
CA CYS A 124 12.95 17.31 -29.96
C CYS A 124 13.66 17.87 -31.20
N ILE A 125 14.11 16.95 -32.06
CA ILE A 125 14.82 17.25 -33.30
C ILE A 125 14.70 16.08 -34.27
N GLN A 126 14.74 16.37 -35.57
CA GLN A 126 15.02 15.40 -36.63
C GLN A 126 16.48 15.52 -37.01
N ALA A 127 17.26 14.48 -36.73
CA ALA A 127 18.68 14.49 -37.00
C ALA A 127 19.28 13.09 -37.13
N HIS A 128 20.40 13.03 -37.83
CA HIS A 128 21.25 11.85 -37.89
C HIS A 128 21.66 11.34 -36.50
N LEU A 129 21.59 10.02 -36.31
CA LEU A 129 22.08 9.34 -35.11
C LEU A 129 23.58 9.57 -34.94
N ASN A 130 23.92 10.37 -33.93
CA ASN A 130 25.29 10.66 -33.52
C ASN A 130 25.44 10.37 -32.03
N GLY A 131 26.49 9.64 -31.66
CA GLY A 131 26.72 9.29 -30.27
C GLY A 131 27.12 10.48 -29.41
N PHE A 132 26.63 10.49 -28.18
CA PHE A 132 27.01 11.45 -27.14
C PHE A 132 26.80 10.83 -25.77
N SER A 133 27.36 11.49 -24.75
CA SER A 133 27.25 11.07 -23.35
C SER A 133 26.92 12.26 -22.47
N ASP A 134 26.09 12.03 -21.46
CA ASP A 134 25.77 12.95 -20.37
C ASP A 134 25.29 14.34 -20.83
N PHE A 135 24.48 14.39 -21.89
CA PHE A 135 23.89 15.65 -22.38
C PHE A 135 22.79 16.13 -21.41
N PRO A 136 22.95 17.28 -20.73
CA PRO A 136 21.99 17.72 -19.71
C PRO A 136 20.77 18.38 -20.34
N ILE A 137 19.56 17.94 -19.93
CA ILE A 137 18.28 18.50 -20.38
C ILE A 137 17.49 19.21 -19.27
N LEU A 138 17.86 18.95 -18.01
CA LEU A 138 17.26 19.57 -16.83
C LEU A 138 18.31 19.67 -15.72
N ASN A 139 18.34 20.79 -14.99
CA ASN A 139 19.13 20.96 -13.78
C ASN A 139 18.49 22.02 -12.87
N SER A 140 17.34 21.68 -12.31
CA SER A 140 16.55 22.57 -11.45
C SER A 140 15.80 21.78 -10.39
N PRO A 141 15.35 22.42 -9.31
CA PRO A 141 14.31 21.85 -8.47
C PRO A 141 13.03 21.61 -9.27
N LEU A 142 12.23 20.66 -8.84
CA LEU A 142 10.95 20.31 -9.43
C LEU A 142 9.83 20.48 -8.40
N PRO A 143 8.61 20.90 -8.81
CA PRO A 143 7.45 20.88 -7.93
C PRO A 143 7.15 19.47 -7.41
N GLN A 144 6.43 19.38 -6.29
CA GLN A 144 6.01 18.10 -5.73
C GLN A 144 5.23 17.26 -6.74
N GLY A 145 5.56 15.97 -6.82
CA GLY A 145 4.83 14.98 -7.60
C GLY A 145 5.74 13.93 -8.24
N SER A 146 5.13 13.05 -9.03
CA SER A 146 5.80 11.97 -9.74
C SER A 146 5.99 12.34 -11.20
N TYR A 147 7.21 12.17 -11.68
CA TYR A 147 7.63 12.48 -13.04
C TYR A 147 8.20 11.21 -13.68
N THR A 148 7.89 10.99 -14.95
CA THR A 148 8.63 10.01 -15.76
C THR A 148 9.23 10.74 -16.95
N PHE A 149 10.55 10.73 -17.05
CA PHE A 149 11.26 11.25 -18.21
C PHE A 149 11.55 10.11 -19.16
N TYR A 150 11.32 10.33 -20.45
CA TYR A 150 11.53 9.39 -21.53
C TYR A 150 12.54 9.97 -22.50
N PHE A 151 13.44 9.12 -22.97
CA PHE A 151 14.28 9.40 -24.12
C PHE A 151 14.07 8.29 -25.15
N ALA A 152 13.48 8.65 -26.28
CA ALA A 152 13.19 7.72 -27.35
C ALA A 152 13.71 8.21 -28.71
N ILE A 153 13.96 7.25 -29.60
CA ILE A 153 14.47 7.45 -30.95
C ILE A 153 13.67 6.56 -31.89
N ASP A 154 13.27 7.11 -33.04
CA ASP A 154 12.64 6.36 -34.12
C ASP A 154 13.64 5.98 -35.20
N ASN A 155 13.34 4.93 -35.94
CA ASN A 155 14.18 4.49 -37.04
C ASN A 155 13.86 5.20 -38.38
N ASN A 156 12.98 6.20 -38.35
CA ASN A 156 12.59 7.07 -39.45
C ASN A 156 12.57 8.54 -38.94
N ALA A 157 12.39 9.48 -39.88
CA ALA A 157 12.27 10.92 -39.60
C ALA A 157 10.96 11.46 -40.22
N ASP A 158 9.83 10.88 -39.84
CA ASP A 158 8.51 11.23 -40.38
C ASP A 158 7.65 12.09 -39.43
N GLY A 159 8.15 12.34 -38.22
CA GLY A 159 7.51 13.17 -37.20
C GLY A 159 6.39 12.46 -36.44
N ILE A 160 6.28 11.13 -36.54
CA ILE A 160 5.32 10.29 -35.82
C ILE A 160 6.09 9.48 -34.77
N ALA A 161 5.63 9.51 -33.51
CA ALA A 161 6.29 8.79 -32.43
C ALA A 161 6.08 7.27 -32.54
N ASP A 162 7.04 6.57 -33.13
CA ASP A 162 7.06 5.10 -33.24
C ASP A 162 7.67 4.44 -31.98
N VAL A 163 8.53 5.16 -31.27
CA VAL A 163 9.25 4.77 -30.06
C VAL A 163 10.10 3.51 -30.29
N THR A 164 10.90 3.50 -31.36
CA THR A 164 11.67 2.29 -31.78
C THR A 164 12.69 1.86 -30.73
N TRP A 165 13.43 2.81 -30.16
CA TRP A 165 14.34 2.61 -29.04
C TRP A 165 13.98 3.60 -27.94
N MET A 166 13.87 3.15 -26.69
CA MET A 166 13.48 4.01 -25.57
C MET A 166 14.13 3.59 -24.27
N ASP A 167 14.45 4.59 -23.46
CA ASP A 167 14.74 4.44 -22.04
C ASP A 167 13.90 5.45 -21.23
N SER A 168 13.71 5.18 -19.94
CA SER A 168 12.91 6.05 -19.06
C SER A 168 13.42 6.04 -17.63
N ILE A 169 13.30 7.18 -16.95
CA ILE A 169 13.65 7.34 -15.54
C ILE A 169 12.50 7.98 -14.77
N LYS A 170 12.21 7.46 -13.58
CA LYS A 170 11.21 8.01 -12.67
C LYS A 170 11.88 8.94 -11.65
N VAL A 171 11.24 10.07 -11.40
CA VAL A 171 11.64 11.02 -10.35
C VAL A 171 10.43 11.34 -9.49
N HIS A 172 10.57 11.17 -8.18
CA HIS A 172 9.54 11.46 -7.21
C HIS A 172 9.99 12.60 -6.30
N VAL A 173 9.26 13.71 -6.35
CA VAL A 173 9.45 14.84 -5.45
C VAL A 173 8.43 14.73 -4.34
N VAL A 174 8.88 14.33 -3.15
CA VAL A 174 8.01 14.05 -1.98
C VAL A 174 7.92 15.27 -1.05
N PRO A 175 6.78 15.51 -0.38
CA PRO A 175 6.65 16.63 0.55
C PRO A 175 7.56 16.43 1.78
N PRO A 176 8.20 17.49 2.29
CA PRO A 176 8.99 17.39 3.52
C PRO A 176 8.11 17.07 4.73
N LEU A 177 8.72 16.61 5.83
CA LEU A 177 8.00 16.46 7.09
C LEU A 177 7.42 17.80 7.54
N LYS A 178 6.15 17.79 7.96
CA LYS A 178 5.52 18.95 8.61
C LYS A 178 5.85 18.94 10.09
N THR A 179 6.10 20.10 10.67
CA THR A 179 6.24 20.24 12.11
C THR A 179 4.89 20.54 12.74
N ALA A 180 4.61 19.99 13.93
CA ALA A 180 3.39 20.34 14.66
C ALA A 180 3.39 21.81 15.14
N ASP A 181 4.58 22.36 15.36
CA ASP A 181 4.80 23.74 15.80
C ASP A 181 6.14 24.30 15.25
N ASP A 182 6.43 25.59 15.44
CA ASP A 182 7.64 26.26 14.89
C ASP A 182 8.88 26.20 15.80
N SER A 183 8.77 25.64 17.01
CA SER A 183 9.90 25.57 17.95
C SER A 183 10.98 24.59 17.47
N ALA A 184 12.24 24.94 17.73
CA ALA A 184 13.38 24.10 17.36
C ALA A 184 13.42 22.78 18.16
N VAL A 185 13.89 21.70 17.54
CA VAL A 185 14.01 20.39 18.20
C VAL A 185 14.97 20.41 19.39
N THR A 186 16.08 21.14 19.32
CA THR A 186 17.09 21.27 20.41
C THR A 186 17.46 19.91 21.02
N ASP A 187 17.23 19.69 22.32
CA ASP A 187 17.56 18.45 23.04
C ASP A 187 16.42 17.42 23.03
N ARG A 188 15.26 17.76 22.44
CA ARG A 188 14.10 16.88 22.37
C ARG A 188 14.33 15.72 21.41
N THR A 189 13.63 14.63 21.69
CA THR A 189 13.54 13.46 20.80
C THR A 189 12.54 13.78 19.67
N PRO A 190 12.94 13.68 18.40
CA PRO A 190 12.01 13.71 17.27
C PRO A 190 11.03 12.55 17.38
N LEU A 191 9.73 12.86 17.40
CA LEU A 191 8.64 11.90 17.27
C LEU A 191 8.00 12.07 15.90
N ILE A 192 8.13 11.06 15.04
CA ILE A 192 7.59 11.08 13.68
C ILE A 192 6.23 10.36 13.66
N LEU A 193 5.17 11.06 13.27
CA LEU A 193 3.83 10.52 13.12
C LEU A 193 3.62 10.03 11.68
N VAL A 194 3.27 8.76 11.53
CA VAL A 194 3.06 8.11 10.23
C VAL A 194 1.62 7.62 10.14
N HIS A 195 0.81 8.27 9.30
CA HIS A 195 -0.62 7.97 9.17
C HIS A 195 -0.90 6.64 8.44
N GLY A 196 -2.13 6.14 8.57
CA GLY A 196 -2.66 4.99 7.82
C GLY A 196 -3.21 5.34 6.43
N ASN A 197 -3.80 4.37 5.75
CA ASN A 197 -4.41 4.56 4.43
C ASN A 197 -5.45 5.69 4.43
N ASN A 198 -5.54 6.41 3.30
CA ASN A 198 -6.54 7.44 3.00
C ASN A 198 -6.61 8.61 3.99
N SER A 199 -5.54 8.81 4.76
CA SER A 199 -5.45 9.87 5.76
C SER A 199 -4.71 11.11 5.22
N GLU A 200 -3.99 11.02 4.10
CA GLU A 200 -3.20 12.09 3.49
C GLU A 200 -4.03 13.32 3.07
N SER A 201 -5.33 13.14 2.83
CA SER A 201 -6.28 14.20 2.49
C SER A 201 -7.02 14.76 3.69
N LYS A 202 -6.90 14.14 4.87
CA LYS A 202 -7.59 14.53 6.11
C LYS A 202 -6.76 15.58 6.85
N SER A 203 -7.45 16.39 7.68
CA SER A 203 -6.78 17.39 8.52
C SER A 203 -5.75 16.72 9.43
N TYR A 204 -4.52 17.26 9.44
CA TYR A 204 -3.36 16.71 10.17
C TYR A 204 -3.17 15.20 9.98
N TYR A 205 -3.60 14.65 8.85
CA TYR A 205 -3.56 13.22 8.57
C TYR A 205 -4.23 12.36 9.64
N ARG A 206 -5.34 12.87 10.21
CA ARG A 206 -6.10 12.33 11.35
C ARG A 206 -5.41 12.40 12.72
N TRP A 207 -4.21 12.97 12.83
CA TRP A 207 -3.55 13.17 14.12
C TRP A 207 -4.09 14.36 14.94
N GLY A 208 -5.21 14.97 14.53
CA GLY A 208 -5.70 16.21 15.14
C GLY A 208 -5.96 16.10 16.65
N ASP A 209 -6.64 15.06 17.10
CA ASP A 209 -6.94 14.87 18.53
C ASP A 209 -5.70 14.46 19.33
N TYR A 210 -4.84 13.61 18.75
CA TYR A 210 -3.52 13.30 19.33
C TYR A 210 -2.66 14.56 19.53
N LEU A 211 -2.59 15.45 18.53
CA LEU A 211 -1.84 16.71 18.61
C LEU A 211 -2.43 17.61 19.70
N LYS A 212 -3.74 17.83 19.68
CA LYS A 212 -4.45 18.64 20.68
C LYS A 212 -4.19 18.15 22.10
N LYS A 213 -4.15 16.82 22.30
CA LYS A 213 -3.88 16.23 23.62
C LYS A 213 -2.40 16.35 24.01
N SER A 214 -1.49 16.07 23.08
CA SER A 214 -0.05 16.22 23.28
C SER A 214 0.34 17.66 23.64
N GLU A 215 -0.34 18.65 23.04
CA GLU A 215 -0.12 20.07 23.32
C GLU A 215 -0.53 20.49 24.75
N GLN A 216 -1.42 19.74 25.39
CA GLN A 216 -1.85 19.98 26.77
C GLN A 216 -0.91 19.34 27.80
N ASP A 217 -0.02 18.43 27.37
CA ASP A 217 0.95 17.77 28.21
C ASP A 217 2.33 18.46 28.09
N THR A 218 2.62 19.37 29.01
CA THR A 218 3.89 20.12 29.01
C THR A 218 5.10 19.21 29.19
N GLU A 219 4.99 18.15 29.99
CA GLU A 219 6.08 17.19 30.19
C GLU A 219 6.39 16.45 28.88
N PHE A 220 5.36 16.11 28.11
CA PHE A 220 5.52 15.53 26.78
C PHE A 220 6.24 16.49 25.82
N LEU A 221 5.77 17.74 25.71
CA LEU A 221 6.35 18.73 24.80
C LEU A 221 7.79 19.15 25.17
N ASP A 222 8.15 19.08 26.46
CA ASP A 222 9.51 19.33 26.94
C ASP A 222 10.49 18.22 26.49
N ASN A 223 9.99 17.02 26.21
CA ASN A 223 10.79 15.85 25.84
C ASN A 223 10.75 15.52 24.35
N PHE A 224 9.66 15.86 23.66
CA PHE A 224 9.40 15.44 22.28
C PHE A 224 9.13 16.61 21.34
N LYS A 225 9.61 16.49 20.11
CA LYS A 225 9.23 17.36 18.99
C LYS A 225 8.49 16.54 17.96
N ILE A 226 7.25 16.92 17.67
CA ILE A 226 6.38 16.18 16.76
C ILE A 226 6.59 16.62 15.31
N TYR A 227 6.75 15.63 14.43
CA TYR A 227 6.79 15.75 12.99
C TYR A 227 5.70 14.87 12.38
N LEU A 228 5.09 15.30 11.29
CA LEU A 228 4.07 14.57 10.57
C LEU A 228 4.60 14.22 9.18
N PHE A 229 4.53 12.93 8.83
CA PHE A 229 4.87 12.44 7.50
C PHE A 229 3.60 12.29 6.66
N GLN A 230 3.58 12.92 5.49
CA GLN A 230 2.52 12.78 4.50
C GLN A 230 2.99 11.88 3.37
N TRP A 231 2.17 10.89 3.01
CA TRP A 231 2.51 9.94 1.96
C TRP A 231 1.28 9.52 1.15
N ASP A 232 1.50 9.00 -0.06
CA ASP A 232 0.43 8.60 -0.99
C ASP A 232 0.04 7.14 -0.75
N SER A 233 -1.21 6.93 -0.31
CA SER A 233 -1.72 5.60 0.01
C SER A 233 -1.78 4.68 -1.22
N ASN A 234 -1.74 5.22 -2.43
CA ASN A 234 -1.72 4.40 -3.65
C ASN A 234 -0.36 3.76 -3.95
N GLN A 235 0.73 4.26 -3.34
CA GLN A 235 2.06 3.70 -3.53
C GLN A 235 2.30 2.50 -2.63
N SER A 236 3.33 1.69 -2.93
CA SER A 236 3.66 0.51 -2.12
C SER A 236 4.24 0.86 -0.74
N ASN A 237 4.28 -0.12 0.16
CA ASN A 237 4.91 0.09 1.47
C ASN A 237 6.40 0.44 1.34
N LYS A 238 7.14 -0.30 0.50
CA LYS A 238 8.57 -0.04 0.20
C LYS A 238 8.80 1.35 -0.38
N PHE A 239 7.93 1.80 -1.30
CA PHE A 239 8.01 3.16 -1.84
C PHE A 239 7.86 4.23 -0.76
N ASN A 240 6.81 4.11 0.07
CA ASN A 240 6.53 5.09 1.11
C ASN A 240 7.56 5.07 2.24
N ALA A 241 8.20 3.92 2.48
CA ALA A 241 9.34 3.79 3.39
C ALA A 241 10.57 4.57 2.90
N ALA A 242 10.90 4.45 1.61
CA ALA A 242 11.96 5.25 0.99
C ALA A 242 11.63 6.77 1.04
N ALA A 243 10.35 7.13 0.89
CA ALA A 243 9.89 8.51 1.03
C ALA A 243 10.06 9.03 2.47
N LEU A 244 9.71 8.21 3.46
CA LEU A 244 9.94 8.54 4.87
C LEU A 244 11.43 8.77 5.13
N GLY A 245 12.30 7.89 4.63
CA GLY A 245 13.74 8.02 4.77
C GLY A 245 14.31 9.27 4.11
N THR A 246 13.90 9.55 2.87
CA THR A 246 14.27 10.78 2.14
C THR A 246 13.87 12.03 2.93
N CYS A 247 12.65 12.06 3.48
CA CYS A 247 12.16 13.18 4.26
C CYS A 247 12.94 13.38 5.57
N ILE A 248 13.29 12.29 6.27
CA ILE A 248 14.07 12.35 7.51
C ILE A 248 15.51 12.80 7.22
N ASP A 249 16.15 12.27 6.18
CA ASP A 249 17.55 12.56 5.84
C ASP A 249 17.76 13.95 5.21
N GLY A 250 16.72 14.50 4.57
CA GLY A 250 16.72 15.88 4.09
C GLY A 250 16.66 16.92 5.21
N MET A 251 16.19 16.55 6.41
CA MET A 251 16.12 17.45 7.56
C MET A 251 17.42 17.46 8.35
N LYS A 252 18.32 18.41 8.03
CA LYS A 252 19.63 18.57 8.71
C LYS A 252 19.58 18.55 10.24
N VAL A 253 18.51 19.09 10.84
CA VAL A 253 18.33 19.14 12.30
C VAL A 253 18.11 17.75 12.94
N LEU A 254 17.77 16.74 12.13
CA LEU A 254 17.54 15.37 12.57
C LEU A 254 18.76 14.47 12.37
N ASN A 255 19.71 14.81 11.48
CA ASN A 255 20.77 13.92 11.00
C ASN A 255 21.52 13.14 12.11
N ASP A 256 21.80 13.80 13.23
CA ASP A 256 22.57 13.20 14.33
C ASP A 256 21.69 12.79 15.53
N LYS A 257 20.37 12.77 15.35
CA LYS A 257 19.40 12.40 16.38
C LYS A 257 18.85 11.00 16.13
N LYS A 258 18.73 10.25 17.21
CA LYS A 258 17.78 9.14 17.29
C LYS A 258 16.36 9.66 17.22
N LEU A 259 15.46 8.82 16.74
CA LEU A 259 14.06 9.15 16.53
C LEU A 259 13.13 8.09 17.10
N MET A 260 11.93 8.52 17.46
CA MET A 260 10.80 7.65 17.76
C MET A 260 9.76 7.79 16.66
N ILE A 261 9.06 6.70 16.36
CA ILE A 261 7.99 6.70 15.37
C ILE A 261 6.69 6.26 16.06
N LEU A 262 5.62 7.01 15.85
CA LEU A 262 4.26 6.61 16.18
C LEU A 262 3.49 6.44 14.88
N ALA A 263 2.98 5.24 14.65
CA ALA A 263 2.39 4.88 13.37
C ALA A 263 1.02 4.23 13.57
N HIS A 264 0.07 4.62 12.73
CA HIS A 264 -1.29 4.06 12.73
C HIS A 264 -1.52 3.18 11.51
N SER A 265 -2.21 2.06 11.69
CA SER A 265 -2.65 1.19 10.61
C SER A 265 -1.47 0.80 9.70
N ARG A 266 -1.65 0.91 8.38
CA ARG A 266 -0.60 0.69 7.37
C ARG A 266 0.66 1.54 7.57
N GLY A 267 0.57 2.68 8.24
CA GLY A 267 1.73 3.49 8.57
C GLY A 267 2.78 2.72 9.38
N GLY A 268 2.37 1.74 10.19
CA GLY A 268 3.30 0.88 10.91
C GLY A 268 4.07 -0.07 9.98
N LEU A 269 3.47 -0.53 8.89
CA LEU A 269 4.16 -1.31 7.85
C LEU A 269 5.19 -0.44 7.11
N VAL A 270 4.78 0.77 6.70
CA VAL A 270 5.69 1.76 6.09
C VAL A 270 6.89 2.03 7.00
N SER A 271 6.65 2.17 8.30
CA SER A 271 7.70 2.41 9.30
C SER A 271 8.65 1.23 9.47
N ARG A 272 8.13 -0.01 9.44
CA ARG A 272 8.96 -1.24 9.50
C ARG A 272 9.83 -1.40 8.27
N TYR A 273 9.28 -1.17 7.07
CA TYR A 273 10.06 -1.14 5.84
C TYR A 273 11.13 -0.04 5.88
N PHE A 274 10.83 1.14 6.41
CA PHE A 274 11.83 2.19 6.60
C PHE A 274 12.96 1.72 7.51
N MET A 275 12.63 1.06 8.63
CA MET A 275 13.64 0.58 9.58
C MET A 275 14.56 -0.50 8.98
N ASN A 276 14.02 -1.38 8.13
CA ASN A 276 14.76 -2.51 7.57
C ASN A 276 15.48 -2.19 6.25
N ASP A 277 14.80 -1.49 5.32
CA ASP A 277 15.26 -1.36 3.94
C ASP A 277 15.96 -0.03 3.65
N HIS A 278 15.61 1.06 4.37
CA HIS A 278 16.22 2.36 4.13
C HIS A 278 17.60 2.45 4.75
N ILE A 279 18.61 2.74 3.93
CA ILE A 279 19.95 3.06 4.40
C ILE A 279 20.04 4.56 4.65
N THR A 280 20.29 4.94 5.90
CA THR A 280 20.43 6.34 6.30
C THR A 280 21.56 7.00 5.52
N GLU A 281 21.29 8.15 4.88
CA GLU A 281 22.27 8.80 4.03
C GLU A 281 23.16 9.80 4.77
N LYS A 282 22.64 10.44 5.82
CA LYS A 282 23.26 11.61 6.46
C LYS A 282 23.50 11.41 7.96
N GLY A 283 24.43 12.20 8.50
CA GLY A 283 24.74 12.25 9.93
C GLY A 283 25.52 11.04 10.45
N ILE A 284 25.56 10.89 11.77
CA ILE A 284 26.33 9.83 12.45
C ILE A 284 25.85 8.39 12.15
N TYR A 285 24.62 8.24 11.61
CA TYR A 285 24.03 6.96 11.22
C TYR A 285 24.22 6.65 9.73
N SER A 286 24.93 7.50 8.98
CA SER A 286 25.15 7.32 7.54
C SER A 286 25.71 5.93 7.21
N GLY A 287 25.12 5.26 6.23
CA GLY A 287 25.48 3.91 5.80
C GLY A 287 24.90 2.77 6.64
N GLN A 288 24.08 3.08 7.66
CA GLN A 288 23.40 2.07 8.49
C GLN A 288 21.90 1.98 8.13
N PRO A 289 21.26 0.82 8.30
CA PRO A 289 19.80 0.74 8.17
C PRO A 289 19.12 1.68 9.17
N ALA A 290 18.01 2.29 8.79
CA ALA A 290 17.36 3.32 9.59
C ALA A 290 16.80 2.81 10.93
N GLY A 291 16.64 1.49 11.08
CA GLY A 291 16.34 0.84 12.34
C GLY A 291 17.39 1.11 13.41
N GLU A 292 18.67 1.32 13.06
CA GLU A 292 19.72 1.68 14.03
C GLU A 292 19.53 3.07 14.65
N ARG A 293 18.91 3.97 13.89
CA ARG A 293 18.58 5.34 14.31
C ARG A 293 17.22 5.44 15.00
N THR A 294 16.35 4.45 14.80
CA THR A 294 15.05 4.36 15.47
C THR A 294 15.22 3.75 16.86
N ASP A 295 14.82 4.47 17.90
CA ASP A 295 14.78 3.94 19.28
C ASP A 295 13.59 3.00 19.46
N TYR A 296 12.40 3.48 19.10
CA TYR A 296 11.15 2.72 19.21
C TYR A 296 10.20 3.06 18.06
N LEU A 297 9.49 2.03 17.61
CA LEU A 297 8.31 2.15 16.76
C LEU A 297 7.08 1.76 17.59
N ILE A 298 6.15 2.69 17.77
CA ILE A 298 4.86 2.44 18.39
C ILE A 298 3.83 2.28 17.28
N THR A 299 3.16 1.13 17.21
CA THR A 299 2.13 0.85 16.21
C THR A 299 0.74 0.81 16.82
N LEU A 300 -0.23 1.42 16.14
CA LEU A 300 -1.65 1.48 16.54
C LEU A 300 -2.50 0.75 15.51
N GLY A 301 -2.98 -0.45 15.84
CA GLY A 301 -3.81 -1.26 14.93
C GLY A 301 -3.10 -1.62 13.61
N THR A 302 -1.77 -1.76 13.61
CA THR A 302 -1.04 -2.04 12.37
C THR A 302 -1.23 -3.48 11.92
N PRO A 303 -1.64 -3.75 10.66
CA PRO A 303 -1.79 -5.11 10.15
C PRO A 303 -0.42 -5.74 9.87
N HIS A 304 0.35 -6.09 10.91
CA HIS A 304 1.71 -6.61 10.73
C HIS A 304 1.76 -7.91 9.93
N ARG A 305 0.71 -8.75 10.01
CA ARG A 305 0.50 -9.97 9.22
C ARG A 305 -0.49 -9.76 8.06
N GLY A 306 -0.84 -8.50 7.75
CA GLY A 306 -1.90 -8.16 6.82
C GLY A 306 -3.30 -8.28 7.43
N THR A 307 -4.31 -8.21 6.56
CA THR A 307 -5.73 -8.42 6.91
C THR A 307 -6.42 -9.23 5.82
N PRO A 308 -7.23 -10.24 6.16
CA PRO A 308 -7.97 -11.00 5.16
C PRO A 308 -8.99 -10.13 4.41
N GLY A 309 -9.41 -9.00 5.01
CA GLY A 309 -10.28 -8.01 4.37
C GLY A 309 -9.66 -7.32 3.14
N ALA A 310 -8.34 -7.41 2.97
CA ALA A 310 -7.63 -6.86 1.81
C ALA A 310 -7.72 -7.77 0.57
N ASP A 311 -8.03 -9.06 0.74
CA ASP A 311 -8.14 -10.02 -0.35
C ASP A 311 -9.58 -10.07 -0.87
N PRO A 312 -9.85 -9.56 -2.09
CA PRO A 312 -11.21 -9.47 -2.61
C PRO A 312 -11.81 -10.84 -2.89
N TYR A 313 -11.01 -11.83 -3.30
CA TYR A 313 -11.50 -13.18 -3.57
C TYR A 313 -11.87 -13.88 -2.28
N TRP A 314 -11.04 -13.73 -1.24
CA TRP A 314 -11.35 -14.28 0.07
C TRP A 314 -12.62 -13.66 0.65
N CYS A 315 -12.78 -12.34 0.56
CA CYS A 315 -13.97 -11.64 1.04
C CYS A 315 -15.25 -12.09 0.33
N ILE A 316 -15.25 -12.09 -1.01
CA ILE A 316 -16.43 -12.46 -1.80
C ILE A 316 -16.80 -13.92 -1.56
N PHE A 317 -15.81 -14.83 -1.58
CA PHE A 317 -16.01 -16.23 -1.23
C PHE A 317 -16.65 -16.37 0.17
N SER A 318 -16.13 -15.64 1.16
CA SER A 318 -16.64 -15.68 2.54
C SER A 318 -18.09 -15.20 2.64
N PHE A 319 -18.48 -14.22 1.82
CA PHE A 319 -19.87 -13.76 1.79
C PHE A 319 -20.80 -14.82 1.20
N ASP A 320 -20.42 -15.43 0.07
CA ASP A 320 -21.17 -16.51 -0.57
C ASP A 320 -21.26 -17.75 0.33
N TYR A 321 -20.19 -18.06 1.07
CA TYR A 321 -20.13 -19.19 1.99
C TYR A 321 -21.04 -19.01 3.21
N ASN A 322 -21.08 -17.81 3.80
CA ASN A 322 -21.74 -17.58 5.08
C ASN A 322 -23.21 -17.10 4.98
N TYR A 323 -23.61 -16.52 3.85
CA TYR A 323 -24.90 -15.83 3.69
C TYR A 323 -25.75 -16.36 2.54
N SER A 324 -27.02 -15.94 2.47
CA SER A 324 -27.86 -16.26 1.31
C SER A 324 -27.39 -15.51 0.08
N SER A 325 -27.64 -16.05 -1.12
CA SER A 325 -27.13 -15.47 -2.38
C SER A 325 -27.47 -13.99 -2.56
N PHE A 326 -28.72 -13.60 -2.25
CA PHE A 326 -29.12 -12.19 -2.28
C PHE A 326 -28.26 -11.31 -1.36
N LEU A 327 -28.02 -11.76 -0.12
CA LEU A 327 -27.23 -10.99 0.84
C LEU A 327 -25.74 -10.98 0.46
N ALA A 328 -25.20 -12.10 -0.01
CA ALA A 328 -23.82 -12.22 -0.47
C ALA A 328 -23.52 -11.30 -1.67
N GLU A 329 -24.44 -11.25 -2.65
CA GLU A 329 -24.37 -10.31 -3.78
C GLU A 329 -24.32 -8.86 -3.27
N GLN A 330 -25.23 -8.49 -2.36
CA GLN A 330 -25.27 -7.14 -1.82
C GLN A 330 -24.01 -6.75 -1.03
N LEU A 331 -23.47 -7.67 -0.22
CA LEU A 331 -22.22 -7.46 0.53
C LEU A 331 -21.03 -7.34 -0.42
N SER A 332 -20.96 -8.18 -1.45
CA SER A 332 -19.89 -8.14 -2.46
C SER A 332 -19.89 -6.82 -3.23
N LEU A 333 -21.07 -6.36 -3.67
CA LEU A 333 -21.22 -5.06 -4.33
C LEU A 333 -20.84 -3.91 -3.39
N PHE A 334 -21.21 -3.98 -2.12
CA PHE A 334 -20.84 -2.96 -1.15
C PHE A 334 -19.33 -2.92 -0.91
N TYR A 335 -18.71 -4.07 -0.69
CA TYR A 335 -17.27 -4.21 -0.52
C TYR A 335 -16.50 -3.65 -1.73
N LEU A 336 -16.82 -4.09 -2.94
CA LEU A 336 -16.11 -3.66 -4.15
C LEU A 336 -16.27 -2.17 -4.47
N ASN A 337 -17.44 -1.57 -4.17
CA ASN A 337 -17.71 -0.17 -4.53
C ASN A 337 -17.27 0.84 -3.46
N TYR A 338 -17.15 0.43 -2.20
CA TYR A 338 -16.95 1.36 -1.10
C TYR A 338 -15.74 1.07 -0.21
N ILE A 339 -15.17 -0.14 -0.31
CA ILE A 339 -14.16 -0.61 0.65
C ILE A 339 -12.89 -1.05 -0.03
N TYR A 340 -13.01 -1.90 -1.05
CA TYR A 340 -11.87 -2.40 -1.78
C TYR A 340 -11.21 -1.27 -2.56
N GLU A 341 -9.90 -1.14 -2.37
CA GLU A 341 -9.05 -0.26 -3.16
C GLU A 341 -7.87 -1.07 -3.67
N PRO A 342 -7.39 -0.85 -4.91
CA PRO A 342 -6.23 -1.58 -5.44
C PRO A 342 -4.96 -1.46 -4.58
N SER A 343 -4.84 -0.37 -3.80
CA SER A 343 -3.75 -0.16 -2.86
C SER A 343 -3.71 -1.18 -1.72
N TYR A 344 -4.80 -1.92 -1.47
CA TYR A 344 -4.91 -2.92 -0.42
C TYR A 344 -4.07 -4.17 -0.68
N ASN A 345 -3.52 -4.33 -1.88
CA ASN A 345 -2.49 -5.34 -2.15
C ASN A 345 -1.30 -5.22 -1.16
N ASN A 346 -1.05 -4.02 -0.64
CA ASN A 346 -0.02 -3.77 0.37
C ASN A 346 -0.40 -4.18 1.81
N LEU A 347 -1.60 -4.75 1.99
CA LEU A 347 -2.20 -5.17 3.25
C LEU A 347 -2.63 -6.63 3.22
N LEU A 348 -2.31 -7.36 2.15
CA LEU A 348 -2.68 -8.76 1.98
C LEU A 348 -2.15 -9.60 3.14
N TRP A 349 -2.97 -10.56 3.59
CA TRP A 349 -2.57 -11.51 4.62
C TRP A 349 -1.30 -12.23 4.20
N ASP A 350 -0.31 -12.33 5.08
CA ASP A 350 1.00 -12.90 4.75
C ASP A 350 1.00 -14.43 4.68
N ASP A 351 -0.03 -15.05 5.27
CA ASP A 351 -0.14 -16.50 5.46
C ASP A 351 1.16 -17.16 5.96
N PHE A 352 1.88 -16.49 6.86
CA PHE A 352 3.18 -16.96 7.34
C PHE A 352 3.14 -18.36 7.99
N GLU A 353 1.97 -18.79 8.40
CA GLU A 353 1.75 -20.10 9.01
C GLU A 353 1.29 -21.17 8.02
N ASN A 354 1.15 -20.84 6.74
CA ASN A 354 0.66 -21.69 5.66
C ASN A 354 -0.68 -22.33 6.02
N GLU A 355 -1.62 -21.52 6.51
CA GLU A 355 -2.97 -21.96 6.88
C GLU A 355 -3.93 -21.89 5.68
N LEU A 356 -3.56 -21.15 4.62
CA LEU A 356 -4.40 -20.95 3.44
C LEU A 356 -4.04 -21.89 2.29
N THR A 357 -5.03 -22.12 1.44
CA THR A 357 -4.86 -22.85 0.20
C THR A 357 -4.11 -22.06 -0.86
N GLU A 358 -3.12 -22.73 -1.47
CA GLU A 358 -2.44 -22.26 -2.68
C GLU A 358 -3.18 -22.70 -3.96
N VAL A 359 -4.11 -23.66 -3.87
CA VAL A 359 -4.86 -24.11 -5.03
C VAL A 359 -6.05 -23.18 -5.31
N PRO A 360 -6.50 -23.07 -6.57
CA PRO A 360 -7.65 -22.22 -6.89
C PRO A 360 -8.91 -22.64 -6.13
N VAL A 361 -9.52 -21.69 -5.44
CA VAL A 361 -10.83 -21.86 -4.80
C VAL A 361 -11.90 -21.63 -5.87
N CYS A 362 -12.74 -22.64 -6.11
CA CYS A 362 -13.82 -22.60 -7.08
C CYS A 362 -15.17 -22.43 -6.39
N TRP A 363 -15.98 -21.44 -6.80
CA TRP A 363 -17.34 -21.24 -6.31
C TRP A 363 -18.22 -20.57 -7.37
N TYR A 364 -19.51 -20.37 -7.06
CA TYR A 364 -20.46 -19.66 -7.91
C TYR A 364 -20.77 -18.31 -7.25
N PRO A 365 -20.08 -17.22 -7.63
CA PRO A 365 -20.22 -15.95 -6.93
C PRO A 365 -21.61 -15.36 -7.17
N SER A 366 -22.34 -15.04 -6.11
CA SER A 366 -23.70 -14.50 -6.24
C SER A 366 -23.73 -13.19 -7.04
N ILE A 367 -22.65 -12.41 -6.98
CA ILE A 367 -22.50 -11.15 -7.74
C ILE A 367 -22.49 -11.32 -9.26
N LEU A 368 -22.13 -12.50 -9.78
CA LEU A 368 -22.12 -12.75 -11.22
C LEU A 368 -23.50 -13.17 -11.74
N ASN A 369 -24.46 -13.49 -10.85
CA ASN A 369 -25.81 -13.93 -11.17
C ASN A 369 -25.85 -14.93 -12.37
N SER A 370 -24.91 -15.88 -12.36
CA SER A 370 -24.71 -16.83 -13.46
C SER A 370 -24.40 -18.21 -12.90
N ASP A 371 -24.76 -19.24 -13.66
CA ASP A 371 -24.34 -20.64 -13.40
C ASP A 371 -22.85 -20.87 -13.78
N THR A 372 -22.04 -19.81 -13.78
CA THR A 372 -20.63 -19.88 -14.14
C THR A 372 -19.81 -20.06 -12.88
N GLU A 373 -19.10 -21.18 -12.80
CA GLU A 373 -18.10 -21.40 -11.76
C GLU A 373 -16.92 -20.44 -11.98
N PHE A 374 -16.52 -19.75 -10.91
CA PHE A 374 -15.36 -18.90 -10.86
C PHE A 374 -14.30 -19.57 -9.98
N CYS A 375 -13.08 -19.71 -10.49
CA CYS A 375 -11.95 -20.26 -9.77
C CYS A 375 -10.82 -19.23 -9.71
N SER A 376 -10.29 -18.96 -8.51
CA SER A 376 -9.16 -18.07 -8.34
C SER A 376 -8.31 -18.49 -7.14
N THR A 377 -7.00 -18.30 -7.23
CA THR A 377 -6.11 -18.37 -6.06
C THR A 377 -6.33 -17.16 -5.18
N LEU A 378 -6.21 -17.31 -3.86
CA LEU A 378 -6.22 -16.18 -2.95
C LEU A 378 -5.04 -15.25 -3.27
N GLN A 379 -5.27 -13.94 -3.26
CA GLN A 379 -4.22 -12.95 -3.50
C GLN A 379 -3.23 -12.89 -2.34
N SER A 380 -3.61 -13.37 -1.16
CA SER A 380 -2.75 -13.47 0.03
C SER A 380 -1.41 -14.19 -0.26
N ALA A 381 -1.37 -15.14 -1.21
CA ALA A 381 -0.14 -15.79 -1.67
C ALA A 381 0.86 -14.84 -2.38
N GLN A 382 0.46 -13.62 -2.71
CA GLN A 382 1.28 -12.58 -3.34
C GLN A 382 1.66 -11.47 -2.34
N SER A 383 1.43 -11.68 -1.04
CA SER A 383 1.74 -10.68 -0.03
C SER A 383 3.24 -10.46 0.11
N ASP A 384 3.69 -9.21 -0.06
CA ASP A 384 5.06 -8.80 0.24
C ASP A 384 5.36 -8.81 1.75
N LEU A 385 4.37 -9.07 2.61
CA LEU A 385 4.56 -9.06 4.07
C LEU A 385 5.29 -10.31 4.58
N ASP A 386 5.27 -11.43 3.86
CA ASP A 386 6.01 -12.63 4.26
C ASP A 386 7.53 -12.38 4.28
N GLU A 387 8.05 -11.70 3.25
CA GLU A 387 9.45 -11.25 3.18
C GLU A 387 9.78 -10.32 4.34
N LEU A 388 8.99 -9.24 4.54
CA LEU A 388 9.22 -8.33 5.67
C LEU A 388 9.21 -9.07 7.02
N ASN A 389 8.26 -9.97 7.23
CA ASN A 389 8.07 -10.63 8.51
C ASN A 389 9.10 -11.73 8.80
N SER A 390 9.74 -12.28 7.76
CA SER A 390 10.84 -13.24 7.90
C SER A 390 12.20 -12.57 8.10
N GLU A 391 12.38 -11.33 7.62
CA GLU A 391 13.66 -10.62 7.64
C GLU A 391 13.74 -9.45 8.64
N ASP A 392 12.64 -9.07 9.30
CA ASP A 392 12.59 -7.92 10.21
C ASP A 392 13.57 -8.05 11.39
N SER A 393 14.60 -7.20 11.36
CA SER A 393 15.70 -7.22 12.33
C SER A 393 15.43 -6.37 13.57
N TYR A 394 14.29 -5.67 13.64
CA TYR A 394 14.02 -4.65 14.66
C TYR A 394 12.70 -4.87 15.44
N LEU A 395 12.16 -6.09 15.45
CA LEU A 395 10.95 -6.43 16.22
C LEU A 395 11.08 -6.10 17.72
N ASP A 396 12.29 -6.19 18.28
CA ASP A 396 12.60 -5.86 19.67
C ASP A 396 12.52 -4.36 20.00
N LYS A 397 12.25 -3.51 19.00
CA LYS A 397 11.99 -2.07 19.15
C LYS A 397 10.52 -1.69 18.96
N ILE A 398 9.65 -2.65 18.64
CA ILE A 398 8.24 -2.39 18.32
C ILE A 398 7.36 -2.55 19.55
N VAL A 399 6.56 -1.52 19.86
CA VAL A 399 5.45 -1.60 20.82
C VAL A 399 4.14 -1.52 20.07
N ALA A 400 3.40 -2.63 20.05
CA ALA A 400 2.16 -2.73 19.30
C ALA A 400 0.93 -2.61 20.18
N PHE A 401 -0.02 -1.78 19.73
CA PHE A 401 -1.35 -1.65 20.28
C PHE A 401 -2.35 -2.36 19.37
N GLY A 402 -3.21 -3.18 19.97
CA GLY A 402 -4.30 -3.88 19.30
C GLY A 402 -5.61 -3.67 20.04
N GLY A 403 -6.68 -3.52 19.26
CA GLY A 403 -8.03 -3.22 19.74
C GLY A 403 -9.00 -4.31 19.32
N ASN A 404 -10.20 -4.27 19.89
CA ASN A 404 -11.28 -5.15 19.49
C ASN A 404 -12.60 -4.40 19.47
N GLU A 405 -13.22 -4.34 18.30
CA GLU A 405 -14.56 -3.79 18.09
C GLU A 405 -15.65 -4.86 18.13
N PHE A 406 -15.30 -6.13 17.92
CA PHE A 406 -16.30 -7.18 17.79
C PHE A 406 -17.15 -7.33 19.05
N ASN A 407 -18.47 -7.27 18.88
CA ASN A 407 -19.46 -7.68 19.88
C ASN A 407 -20.40 -8.76 19.30
N GLU A 408 -20.83 -9.70 20.15
CA GLU A 408 -21.77 -10.76 19.73
C GLU A 408 -23.21 -10.26 19.51
N GLU A 409 -23.47 -9.00 19.89
CA GLU A 409 -24.80 -8.41 19.88
C GLU A 409 -25.24 -8.00 18.47
N PRO A 410 -26.51 -8.19 18.10
CA PRO A 410 -27.01 -7.77 16.80
C PRO A 410 -26.91 -6.25 16.63
N PHE A 411 -26.24 -5.83 15.56
CA PHE A 411 -26.07 -4.44 15.14
C PHE A 411 -27.37 -3.61 15.25
N GLN A 412 -27.32 -2.51 16.03
CA GLN A 412 -28.42 -1.54 16.13
C GLN A 412 -28.09 -0.27 15.33
N TRP A 413 -28.75 -0.06 14.19
CA TRP A 413 -28.59 1.18 13.42
C TRP A 413 -29.26 2.36 14.13
N GLY A 414 -28.45 3.34 14.54
CA GLY A 414 -28.87 4.73 14.74
C GLY A 414 -28.35 5.63 13.60
N PHE A 415 -28.99 6.77 13.35
CA PHE A 415 -28.49 7.77 12.39
C PHE A 415 -27.39 8.65 13.04
N GLY A 416 -26.18 8.68 12.46
CA GLY A 416 -25.08 9.61 12.84
C GLY A 416 -23.69 8.94 13.03
N TRP A 417 -22.63 9.56 12.50
CA TRP A 417 -21.22 9.11 12.36
C TRP A 417 -21.02 7.84 11.50
N HIS A 418 -20.55 8.04 10.26
CA HIS A 418 -20.52 7.02 9.22
C HIS A 418 -19.31 6.07 9.28
N GLU A 419 -18.14 6.52 9.75
CA GLU A 419 -16.88 5.74 9.69
C GLU A 419 -16.82 4.68 10.81
N HIS A 420 -16.90 5.04 12.10
CA HIS A 420 -16.94 4.09 13.23
C HIS A 420 -18.02 3.00 13.06
N LYS A 421 -19.24 3.38 12.65
CA LYS A 421 -20.32 2.41 12.40
C LYS A 421 -20.02 1.45 11.26
N ALA A 422 -19.32 1.93 10.22
CA ALA A 422 -18.88 1.06 9.15
C ALA A 422 -17.83 0.07 9.68
N LEU A 423 -16.88 0.53 10.51
CA LEU A 423 -15.88 -0.32 11.15
C LEU A 423 -16.51 -1.37 12.07
N SER A 424 -17.52 -1.03 12.87
CA SER A 424 -18.27 -2.02 13.65
C SER A 424 -18.93 -3.08 12.77
N ALA A 425 -19.49 -2.68 11.62
CA ALA A 425 -20.08 -3.63 10.66
C ALA A 425 -19.00 -4.52 10.03
N PHE A 426 -17.85 -3.96 9.66
CA PHE A 426 -16.72 -4.74 9.14
C PHE A 426 -16.15 -5.68 10.19
N SER A 427 -16.19 -5.30 11.47
CA SER A 427 -15.71 -6.17 12.53
C SER A 427 -16.46 -7.49 12.58
N ILE A 428 -17.78 -7.44 12.38
CA ILE A 428 -18.63 -8.63 12.28
C ILE A 428 -18.33 -9.42 11.01
N LEU A 429 -18.17 -8.76 9.86
CA LEU A 429 -17.87 -9.44 8.60
C LEU A 429 -16.50 -10.14 8.63
N LEU A 430 -15.50 -9.45 9.17
CA LEU A 430 -14.13 -9.94 9.34
C LEU A 430 -14.09 -11.16 10.27
N ALA A 431 -14.87 -11.12 11.35
CA ALA A 431 -15.02 -12.22 12.30
C ALA A 431 -15.60 -13.51 11.68
N GLU A 432 -16.35 -13.40 10.57
CA GLU A 432 -16.98 -14.52 9.89
C GLU A 432 -16.13 -15.09 8.74
N ILE A 433 -15.01 -14.44 8.38
CA ILE A 433 -14.11 -14.94 7.34
C ILE A 433 -13.51 -16.28 7.80
N PRO A 434 -13.75 -17.38 7.06
CA PRO A 434 -13.18 -18.67 7.38
C PRO A 434 -11.74 -18.76 6.87
N VAL A 435 -10.93 -19.59 7.52
CA VAL A 435 -9.67 -20.08 6.93
C VAL A 435 -10.02 -21.15 5.90
N ILE A 436 -9.45 -21.01 4.70
CA ILE A 436 -9.63 -21.99 3.61
C ILE A 436 -8.40 -22.91 3.62
N PRO A 437 -8.53 -24.17 4.09
CA PRO A 437 -7.38 -25.03 4.39
C PRO A 437 -6.58 -25.41 3.14
N THR A 438 -5.28 -25.70 3.31
CA THR A 438 -4.33 -25.99 2.21
C THR A 438 -4.85 -26.98 1.16
N ASP A 439 -5.48 -28.07 1.60
CA ASP A 439 -6.01 -29.15 0.76
C ASP A 439 -7.52 -28.98 0.47
N TYR A 440 -8.01 -27.75 0.28
CA TYR A 440 -9.39 -27.52 -0.15
C TYR A 440 -9.56 -27.94 -1.63
N PRO A 441 -10.65 -28.66 -2.02
CA PRO A 441 -11.85 -28.99 -1.23
C PRO A 441 -11.82 -30.36 -0.53
N GLU A 442 -10.72 -31.11 -0.59
CA GLU A 442 -10.59 -32.41 0.08
C GLU A 442 -10.76 -32.31 1.60
N ILE A 443 -10.20 -31.25 2.20
CA ILE A 443 -10.44 -30.87 3.59
C ILE A 443 -11.52 -29.77 3.61
N PRO A 444 -12.68 -30.02 4.24
CA PRO A 444 -13.72 -29.01 4.36
C PRO A 444 -13.28 -27.86 5.29
N ILE A 445 -13.85 -26.69 5.05
CA ILE A 445 -13.71 -25.53 5.95
C ILE A 445 -14.21 -25.90 7.35
N ASP A 446 -13.41 -25.58 8.37
CA ASP A 446 -13.82 -25.71 9.76
C ASP A 446 -14.70 -24.51 10.17
N ASP A 447 -16.01 -24.72 10.25
CA ASP A 447 -16.97 -23.70 10.66
C ASP A 447 -16.80 -23.24 12.11
N GLN A 448 -16.10 -23.99 12.95
CA GLN A 448 -15.83 -23.62 14.34
C GLN A 448 -14.54 -22.81 14.48
N TYR A 449 -13.69 -22.80 13.46
CA TYR A 449 -12.44 -22.04 13.46
C TYR A 449 -12.66 -20.68 12.80
N ARG A 450 -12.73 -19.63 13.64
CA ARG A 450 -12.90 -18.24 13.25
C ARG A 450 -11.83 -17.37 13.92
N PRO A 451 -10.58 -17.39 13.40
CA PRO A 451 -9.45 -16.77 14.09
C PRO A 451 -9.51 -15.24 14.14
N PHE A 452 -10.35 -14.62 13.30
CA PHE A 452 -10.44 -13.18 13.14
C PHE A 452 -11.57 -12.54 13.96
N GLN A 453 -12.18 -13.27 14.90
CA GLN A 453 -13.24 -12.72 15.77
C GLN A 453 -12.74 -11.54 16.60
N ALA A 454 -11.52 -11.62 17.14
CA ALA A 454 -10.89 -10.47 17.79
C ALA A 454 -10.27 -9.56 16.73
N ASN A 455 -10.90 -8.41 16.48
CA ASN A 455 -10.47 -7.46 15.45
C ASN A 455 -11.04 -6.06 15.73
N ASP A 456 -10.40 -5.02 15.19
CA ASP A 456 -10.80 -3.60 15.34
C ASP A 456 -11.71 -3.09 14.20
N GLY A 457 -12.28 -3.97 13.39
CA GLY A 457 -13.05 -3.63 12.20
C GLY A 457 -12.23 -3.60 10.91
N MET A 458 -10.90 -3.55 10.97
CA MET A 458 -10.04 -3.62 9.78
C MET A 458 -8.92 -4.65 9.93
N VAL A 459 -8.41 -4.82 11.14
CA VAL A 459 -7.21 -5.59 11.44
C VAL A 459 -7.51 -6.61 12.52
N PRO A 460 -7.25 -7.91 12.26
CA PRO A 460 -7.31 -8.92 13.31
C PRO A 460 -6.33 -8.60 14.43
N LEU A 461 -6.74 -8.79 15.68
CA LEU A 461 -5.93 -8.52 16.86
C LEU A 461 -4.61 -9.32 16.87
N THR A 462 -4.63 -10.53 16.32
CA THR A 462 -3.42 -11.34 16.13
C THR A 462 -2.43 -10.68 15.18
N SER A 463 -2.90 -10.10 14.07
CA SER A 463 -2.08 -9.33 13.14
C SER A 463 -1.58 -8.02 13.77
N ALA A 464 -2.45 -7.30 14.49
CA ALA A 464 -2.11 -6.07 15.20
C ALA A 464 -0.96 -6.26 16.21
N LEU A 465 -0.87 -7.43 16.84
CA LEU A 465 0.11 -7.74 17.87
C LEU A 465 1.25 -8.64 17.38
N PHE A 466 1.35 -8.88 16.06
CA PHE A 466 2.33 -9.76 15.44
C PHE A 466 2.39 -11.16 16.09
N LEU A 467 1.22 -11.68 16.44
CA LEU A 467 1.06 -13.00 17.02
C LEU A 467 0.91 -14.03 15.92
N LYS A 468 1.21 -15.27 16.30
CA LYS A 468 0.86 -16.45 15.53
C LYS A 468 -0.66 -16.55 15.41
N SER A 469 -1.18 -16.77 14.21
CA SER A 469 -2.52 -17.32 13.99
C SER A 469 -2.55 -18.77 14.52
N GLY A 470 -3.61 -19.53 14.28
CA GLY A 470 -3.72 -20.90 14.81
C GLY A 470 -4.69 -21.10 15.98
N PRO A 471 -4.93 -22.37 16.37
CA PRO A 471 -6.05 -22.81 17.20
C PRO A 471 -5.90 -22.44 18.69
N GLN A 472 -4.94 -21.58 19.03
CA GLN A 472 -4.52 -21.39 20.41
C GLN A 472 -5.57 -20.73 21.32
N LYS A 473 -6.73 -20.31 20.78
CA LYS A 473 -7.81 -19.62 21.50
C LYS A 473 -7.23 -18.62 22.50
N LEU A 474 -6.28 -17.79 22.04
CA LEU A 474 -5.65 -16.79 22.89
C LEU A 474 -6.68 -15.75 23.33
N PHE A 475 -7.55 -15.41 22.40
CA PHE A 475 -8.68 -14.51 22.58
C PHE A 475 -9.97 -15.32 22.54
N THR A 476 -10.85 -15.05 23.50
CA THR A 476 -12.18 -15.65 23.59
C THR A 476 -13.18 -14.56 23.94
N PHE A 477 -14.44 -14.75 23.54
CA PHE A 477 -15.52 -13.85 23.87
C PHE A 477 -16.42 -14.49 24.91
N GLN A 478 -16.72 -13.72 25.96
CA GLN A 478 -17.70 -14.10 26.95
C GLN A 478 -18.50 -12.86 27.33
N ASP A 479 -19.83 -12.93 27.19
CA ASP A 479 -20.76 -11.84 27.53
C ASP A 479 -20.39 -10.50 26.83
N GLY A 480 -19.93 -10.58 25.57
CA GLY A 480 -19.52 -9.43 24.77
C GLY A 480 -18.18 -8.80 25.15
N GLN A 481 -17.40 -9.43 26.04
CA GLN A 481 -16.07 -8.97 26.44
C GLN A 481 -14.99 -9.89 25.91
N LEU A 482 -13.87 -9.27 25.48
CA LEU A 482 -12.64 -9.96 25.10
C LEU A 482 -11.94 -10.49 26.36
N ILE A 483 -11.78 -11.81 26.45
CA ILE A 483 -11.06 -12.50 27.52
C ILE A 483 -9.81 -13.15 26.94
N TYR A 484 -8.67 -12.93 27.60
CA TYR A 484 -7.39 -13.54 27.28
C TYR A 484 -6.52 -13.70 28.55
N ASP A 485 -5.47 -14.52 28.46
CA ASP A 485 -4.47 -14.67 29.52
C ASP A 485 -3.27 -13.75 29.23
N PRO A 486 -3.01 -12.71 30.05
CA PRO A 486 -1.89 -11.80 29.84
C PRO A 486 -0.52 -12.48 29.88
N GLN A 487 -0.33 -13.53 30.68
CA GLN A 487 0.94 -14.26 30.73
C GLN A 487 1.16 -15.03 29.42
N LYS A 488 0.10 -15.66 28.90
CA LYS A 488 0.14 -16.35 27.62
C LYS A 488 0.38 -15.38 26.47
N LEU A 489 -0.30 -14.22 26.44
CA LEU A 489 -0.06 -13.16 25.46
C LEU A 489 1.41 -12.72 25.49
N ASN A 490 1.94 -12.38 26.67
CA ASN A 490 3.33 -11.94 26.82
C ASN A 490 4.33 -13.02 26.38
N SER A 491 4.03 -14.30 26.59
CA SER A 491 4.88 -15.40 26.12
C SER A 491 4.88 -15.61 24.61
N GLN A 492 3.88 -15.08 23.90
CA GLN A 492 3.73 -15.18 22.45
C GLN A 492 4.10 -13.89 21.71
N CYS A 493 4.15 -12.77 22.41
CA CYS A 493 4.57 -11.49 21.86
C CYS A 493 6.05 -11.57 21.44
N GLN A 494 6.29 -11.49 20.13
CA GLN A 494 7.66 -11.46 19.56
C GLN A 494 8.23 -10.02 19.51
N LEU A 495 7.39 -9.03 19.79
CA LEU A 495 7.73 -7.63 19.78
C LEU A 495 8.32 -7.19 21.13
N LYS A 496 8.81 -5.94 21.22
CA LYS A 496 9.22 -5.35 22.51
C LYS A 496 8.11 -5.45 23.54
N ARG A 497 6.88 -5.14 23.12
CA ARG A 497 5.68 -5.18 23.95
C ARG A 497 4.42 -5.25 23.09
N CYS A 498 3.46 -6.05 23.54
CA CYS A 498 2.12 -6.13 22.96
C CYS A 498 1.13 -5.57 23.98
N ILE A 499 0.26 -4.65 23.57
CA ILE A 499 -0.71 -3.97 24.42
C ILE A 499 -2.09 -4.18 23.80
N VAL A 500 -2.99 -4.85 24.53
CA VAL A 500 -4.40 -4.96 24.17
C VAL A 500 -5.16 -3.82 24.82
N ILE A 501 -6.03 -3.13 24.09
CA ILE A 501 -7.00 -2.21 24.67
C ILE A 501 -8.12 -3.03 25.32
N GLU A 502 -8.16 -3.01 26.66
CA GLU A 502 -9.06 -3.86 27.44
C GLU A 502 -10.38 -3.17 27.78
N ASN A 503 -11.39 -3.97 28.14
CA ASN A 503 -12.65 -3.55 28.80
C ASN A 503 -13.55 -2.59 28.02
N ARG A 504 -13.34 -2.46 26.70
CA ARG A 504 -14.22 -1.69 25.82
C ARG A 504 -14.17 -2.23 24.40
N GLN A 505 -15.15 -1.83 23.60
CA GLN A 505 -15.05 -1.92 22.16
C GLN A 505 -14.07 -0.85 21.68
N THR A 506 -13.22 -1.20 20.73
CA THR A 506 -12.18 -0.34 20.17
C THR A 506 -12.09 -0.61 18.68
N ASP A 507 -12.63 0.31 17.89
CA ASP A 507 -12.49 0.25 16.46
C ASP A 507 -11.17 0.85 15.98
N HIS A 508 -10.91 0.66 14.70
CA HIS A 508 -9.65 1.02 14.09
C HIS A 508 -9.33 2.52 14.13
N LEU A 509 -10.35 3.38 14.26
CA LEU A 509 -10.18 4.84 14.33
C LEU A 509 -10.09 5.35 15.77
N ASP A 510 -10.64 4.64 16.75
CA ASP A 510 -10.54 5.00 18.18
C ASP A 510 -9.08 5.26 18.63
N PHE A 511 -8.09 4.62 18.00
CA PHE A 511 -6.67 4.89 18.26
C PHE A 511 -6.23 6.33 17.98
N LEU A 512 -6.99 7.09 17.20
CA LEU A 512 -6.67 8.44 16.74
C LEU A 512 -7.58 9.52 17.34
N ASP A 513 -8.78 9.15 17.80
CA ASP A 513 -9.80 10.11 18.28
C ASP A 513 -10.42 9.76 19.64
N ASP A 514 -10.13 8.61 20.25
CA ASP A 514 -10.53 8.32 21.62
C ASP A 514 -9.53 8.90 22.64
N GLU A 515 -10.03 9.76 23.53
CA GLU A 515 -9.18 10.47 24.50
C GLU A 515 -8.46 9.55 25.48
N GLU A 516 -9.07 8.45 25.93
CA GLU A 516 -8.47 7.52 26.90
C GLU A 516 -7.34 6.71 26.26
N ILE A 517 -7.53 6.29 25.01
CA ILE A 517 -6.51 5.56 24.25
C ILE A 517 -5.34 6.49 23.92
N ILE A 518 -5.60 7.73 23.50
CA ILE A 518 -4.55 8.73 23.27
C ILE A 518 -3.75 8.99 24.54
N ASP A 519 -4.41 9.13 25.70
CA ASP A 519 -3.75 9.29 27.00
C ASP A 519 -2.82 8.10 27.31
N LEU A 520 -3.28 6.87 27.04
CA LEU A 520 -2.49 5.67 27.21
C LEU A 520 -1.26 5.64 26.28
N VAL A 521 -1.42 6.06 25.02
CA VAL A 521 -0.32 6.13 24.04
C VAL A 521 0.71 7.17 24.46
N ILE A 522 0.29 8.38 24.82
CA ILE A 522 1.18 9.45 25.32
C ILE A 522 1.94 8.97 26.56
N SER A 523 1.23 8.38 27.52
CA SER A 523 1.84 7.81 28.73
C SER A 523 2.87 6.72 28.39
N THR A 524 2.57 5.86 27.42
CA THR A 524 3.49 4.81 26.98
C THR A 524 4.76 5.40 26.36
N ILE A 525 4.64 6.41 25.50
CA ILE A 525 5.78 7.10 24.88
C ILE A 525 6.66 7.78 25.94
N LYS A 526 6.09 8.41 26.97
CA LYS A 526 6.86 9.01 28.06
C LYS A 526 7.65 7.97 28.87
N ASN A 527 7.08 6.79 29.07
CA ASN A 527 7.61 5.77 29.97
C ASN A 527 8.53 4.73 29.31
N ILE A 528 8.65 4.71 27.98
CA ILE A 528 9.50 3.75 27.26
C ILE A 528 10.97 4.19 27.18
N LYS A 529 11.25 5.45 27.52
CA LYS A 529 12.56 6.10 27.39
C LYS A 529 13.57 5.67 28.47
#